data_AF-A0A6N2TQ90-F1
#
_entry.id   AF-A0A6N2TQ90-F1
#
_cell.length_a   1.000
_cell.length_b   1.000
_cell.length_c   1.000
_cell.angle_alpha   90.00
_cell.angle_beta   90.00
_cell.angle_gamma   90.00
#
_symmetry.space_group_name_H-M   'P 1'
#
loop_
_entity.id
_entity.type
_entity.pdbx_description
1 polymer ?
#
loop_
_entity_poly.entity_id
_entity_poly.type
_entity_poly.pdbx_seq_one_letter_code
_entity_poly.pdbx_strand_id
1 'polypeptide(L)'
;MSKNILPRICKECGNEFMGGPRAWYCPACRDERKRTQMLDFKRRKKAGEVVPIGSVIKCEICGKDIIKNSGLQRFCEECAKVHLKEVDNAQSLEWKRYNPEKIKESKRVLSKNRHREEGKRSGCVGVNWDKGKRVWIAKIGYAGKQYTIMRTKKIELAIKVRKEAEKALKNGDFEKWIEERKNWINN
;
A
#
# COMPACT_ATOMS: atom_id res chain seq x y z
N MET A 1 -43.10 -3.89 13.63
CA MET A 1 -42.48 -2.73 14.32
C MET A 1 -40.98 -2.81 14.10
N SER A 2 -40.35 -1.74 13.61
CA SER A 2 -38.96 -1.73 13.15
C SER A 2 -37.97 -1.85 14.32
N LYS A 3 -37.40 -3.05 14.51
CA LYS A 3 -36.50 -3.45 15.61
C LYS A 3 -35.19 -2.65 15.75
N ASN A 4 -34.99 -1.58 14.98
CA ASN A 4 -33.71 -0.86 14.85
C ASN A 4 -33.76 0.61 15.29
N ILE A 5 -34.88 1.07 15.88
CA ILE A 5 -34.99 2.41 16.44
C ILE A 5 -34.71 2.31 17.95
N LEU A 6 -33.61 2.90 18.38
CA LEU A 6 -33.16 2.93 19.78
C LEU A 6 -32.97 4.37 20.23
N PRO A 7 -33.05 4.65 21.54
CA PRO A 7 -32.68 5.95 22.09
C PRO A 7 -31.21 6.28 21.78
N ARG A 8 -30.96 7.53 21.37
CA ARG A 8 -29.65 8.07 21.02
C ARG A 8 -29.53 9.50 21.53
N ILE A 9 -28.30 9.93 21.80
CA ILE A 9 -28.00 11.29 22.24
C ILE A 9 -27.58 12.13 21.03
N CYS A 10 -28.19 13.30 20.87
CA CYS A 10 -27.82 14.25 19.82
C CYS A 10 -26.43 14.84 20.08
N LYS A 11 -25.53 14.81 19.10
CA LYS A 11 -24.17 15.38 19.23
C LYS A 11 -24.10 16.91 19.30
N GLU A 12 -25.22 17.60 19.04
CA GLU A 12 -25.27 19.06 18.96
C GLU A 12 -25.96 19.68 20.17
N CYS A 13 -27.18 19.22 20.50
CA CYS A 13 -27.94 19.74 21.64
C CYS A 13 -27.94 18.82 22.88
N GLY A 14 -27.42 17.59 22.78
CA GLY A 14 -27.38 16.64 23.90
C GLY A 14 -28.71 15.94 24.23
N ASN A 15 -29.83 16.27 23.55
CA ASN A 15 -31.12 15.64 23.83
C ASN A 15 -31.17 14.17 23.40
N GLU A 16 -31.90 13.37 24.18
CA GLU A 16 -32.25 11.99 23.83
C GLU A 16 -33.37 11.96 22.78
N PHE A 17 -33.20 11.14 21.75
CA PHE A 17 -34.17 10.97 20.69
C PHE A 17 -34.16 9.54 20.14
N MET A 18 -35.28 9.10 19.59
CA MET A 18 -35.40 7.80 18.96
C MET A 18 -34.82 7.83 17.54
N GLY A 19 -33.81 7.00 17.27
CA GLY A 19 -33.09 7.03 16.00
C GLY A 19 -32.55 5.67 15.56
N GLY A 20 -32.29 5.54 14.26
CA GLY A 20 -31.60 4.37 13.70
C GLY A 20 -30.11 4.31 14.12
N PRO A 21 -29.40 3.21 13.82
CA PRO A 21 -28.02 2.98 14.30
C PRO A 21 -27.00 4.05 13.90
N ARG A 22 -27.24 4.78 12.80
CA ARG A 22 -26.39 5.86 12.28
C ARG A 22 -26.94 7.26 12.55
N ALA A 23 -27.99 7.41 13.36
CA ALA A 23 -28.55 8.72 13.65
C ALA A 23 -27.65 9.48 14.65
N TRP A 24 -27.04 10.58 14.22
CA TRP A 24 -26.17 11.43 15.06
C TRP A 24 -26.86 12.67 15.63
N TYR A 25 -27.96 13.11 15.00
CA TYR A 25 -28.66 14.36 15.34
C TYR A 25 -30.16 14.11 15.45
N CYS A 26 -30.78 14.77 16.42
CA CYS A 26 -32.24 14.79 16.57
C CYS A 26 -32.91 15.49 15.37
N PRO A 27 -34.23 15.32 15.18
CA PRO A 27 -34.95 15.93 14.05
C PRO A 27 -34.80 17.45 13.98
N ALA A 28 -34.92 18.15 15.11
CA ALA A 28 -34.82 19.61 15.16
C ALA A 28 -33.44 20.12 14.69
N CYS A 29 -32.36 19.58 15.24
CA CYS A 29 -30.99 19.92 14.84
C CYS A 29 -30.69 19.55 13.36
N ARG A 30 -31.29 18.47 12.86
CA ARG A 30 -31.16 18.09 11.44
C ARG A 30 -31.82 19.10 10.52
N ASP A 31 -33.01 19.56 10.87
CA ASP A 31 -33.75 20.56 10.09
C ASP A 31 -33.03 21.91 10.10
N GLU A 32 -32.49 22.32 11.24
CA GLU A 32 -31.67 23.52 11.34
C GLU A 32 -30.44 23.45 10.43
N ARG A 33 -29.67 22.35 10.49
CA ARG A 33 -28.52 22.12 9.59
C ARG A 33 -28.92 22.15 8.12
N LYS A 34 -30.07 21.58 7.78
CA LYS A 34 -30.60 21.59 6.41
C LYS A 34 -30.92 23.02 5.96
N ARG A 35 -31.52 23.84 6.82
CA ARG A 35 -31.79 25.25 6.56
C ARG A 35 -30.49 26.01 6.32
N THR A 36 -29.50 25.87 7.19
CA THR A 36 -28.19 26.53 7.05
C THR A 36 -27.51 26.15 5.74
N GLN A 37 -27.44 24.85 5.42
CA GLN A 37 -26.87 24.37 4.15
C GLN A 37 -27.60 24.94 2.92
N MET A 38 -28.92 25.04 2.98
CA MET A 38 -29.73 25.60 1.89
C MET A 38 -29.49 27.11 1.73
N LEU A 39 -29.37 27.85 2.83
CA LEU A 39 -29.06 29.28 2.82
C LEU A 39 -27.67 29.52 2.22
N ASP A 40 -26.66 28.78 2.65
CA ASP A 40 -25.30 28.86 2.11
C ASP A 40 -25.24 28.49 0.62
N PHE A 41 -26.03 27.49 0.19
CA PHE A 41 -26.14 27.14 -1.22
C PHE A 41 -26.77 28.28 -2.03
N LYS A 42 -27.87 28.87 -1.55
CA LYS A 42 -28.52 30.03 -2.20
C LYS A 42 -27.56 31.22 -2.30
N ARG A 43 -26.78 31.50 -1.24
CA ARG A 43 -25.76 32.56 -1.23
C ARG A 43 -24.71 32.33 -2.33
N ARG A 44 -24.10 31.14 -2.37
CA ARG A 44 -23.09 30.77 -3.37
C ARG A 44 -23.64 30.80 -4.79
N LYS A 45 -24.89 30.35 -4.97
CA LYS A 45 -25.57 30.39 -6.28
C LYS A 45 -25.79 31.83 -6.76
N LYS A 46 -26.21 32.74 -5.87
CA LYS A 46 -26.38 34.16 -6.19
C LYS A 46 -25.05 34.85 -6.52
N ALA A 47 -23.97 34.43 -5.85
CA ALA A 47 -22.62 34.93 -6.11
C ALA A 47 -21.96 34.35 -7.39
N GLY A 48 -22.59 33.39 -8.06
CA GLY A 48 -22.02 32.75 -9.26
C GLY A 48 -20.88 31.75 -8.97
N GLU A 49 -20.65 31.40 -7.70
CA GLU A 49 -19.57 30.48 -7.28
C GLU A 49 -19.91 29.00 -7.54
N VAL A 50 -21.18 28.69 -7.83
CA VAL A 50 -21.64 27.31 -8.03
C VAL A 50 -21.41 26.90 -9.47
N VAL A 51 -20.44 26.00 -9.67
CA VAL A 51 -20.21 25.36 -10.97
C VAL A 51 -21.11 24.13 -11.12
N PRO A 52 -22.04 24.10 -12.10
CA PRO A 52 -22.91 22.96 -12.32
C PRO A 52 -22.16 21.74 -12.85
N ILE A 53 -22.76 20.56 -12.67
CA ILE A 53 -22.26 19.31 -13.23
C ILE A 53 -22.40 19.38 -14.76
N GLY A 54 -21.39 18.91 -15.48
CA GLY A 54 -21.31 18.98 -16.94
C GLY A 54 -20.58 20.22 -17.47
N SER A 55 -20.27 21.20 -16.63
CA SER A 55 -19.43 22.34 -17.01
C SER A 55 -17.96 21.97 -17.13
N VAL A 56 -17.22 22.74 -17.93
CA VAL A 56 -15.76 22.64 -18.04
C VAL A 56 -15.10 23.33 -16.85
N ILE A 57 -14.22 22.63 -16.14
CA ILE A 57 -13.38 23.15 -15.05
C ILE A 57 -11.91 22.95 -15.39
N LYS A 58 -11.03 23.77 -14.81
CA LYS A 58 -9.58 23.59 -14.93
C LYS A 58 -9.05 22.75 -13.78
N CYS A 59 -8.21 21.78 -14.08
CA CYS A 59 -7.50 21.02 -13.06
C CYS A 59 -6.55 21.95 -12.29
N GLU A 60 -6.64 21.97 -10.96
CA GLU A 60 -5.79 22.84 -10.13
C GLU A 60 -4.29 22.48 -10.17
N ILE A 61 -3.92 21.26 -10.58
CA ILE A 61 -2.52 20.80 -10.66
C ILE A 61 -1.91 21.04 -12.05
N CYS A 62 -2.59 20.61 -13.12
CA CYS A 62 -2.05 20.68 -14.47
C CYS A 62 -2.70 21.73 -15.37
N GLY A 63 -3.74 22.42 -14.91
CA GLY A 63 -4.45 23.46 -15.67
C GLY A 63 -5.33 22.97 -16.82
N LYS A 64 -5.33 21.67 -17.14
CA LYS A 64 -6.14 21.09 -18.23
C LYS A 64 -7.64 21.29 -18.00
N ASP A 65 -8.35 21.58 -19.08
CA ASP A 65 -9.81 21.65 -19.10
C ASP A 65 -10.40 20.22 -19.01
N ILE A 66 -11.30 20.00 -18.05
CA ILE A 66 -11.98 18.73 -17.80
C ILE A 66 -13.46 18.95 -17.57
N ILE A 67 -14.30 17.97 -17.92
CA ILE A 67 -15.73 18.01 -17.64
C ILE A 67 -15.97 17.63 -16.17
N LYS A 68 -16.74 18.46 -15.46
CA LYS A 68 -17.11 18.24 -14.06
C LYS A 68 -18.19 17.16 -13.95
N ASN A 69 -17.82 15.96 -13.54
CA ASN A 69 -18.74 14.83 -13.36
C ASN A 69 -19.24 14.70 -11.90
N SER A 70 -18.55 15.30 -10.94
CA SER A 70 -18.96 15.29 -9.52
C SER A 70 -18.82 16.66 -8.85
N GLY A 71 -19.59 16.87 -7.78
CA GLY A 71 -19.62 18.15 -7.05
C GLY A 71 -18.27 18.57 -6.44
N LEU A 72 -17.44 17.59 -6.07
CA LEU A 72 -16.14 17.78 -5.43
C LEU A 72 -14.94 17.59 -6.39
N GLN A 73 -15.19 17.41 -7.69
CA GLN A 73 -14.12 17.23 -8.66
C GLN A 73 -13.31 18.52 -8.81
N ARG A 74 -12.01 18.44 -8.49
CA ARG A 74 -11.04 19.55 -8.59
C ARG A 74 -9.88 19.25 -9.55
N PHE A 75 -9.64 17.97 -9.83
CA PHE A 75 -8.49 17.49 -10.60
C PHE A 75 -8.93 16.56 -11.73
N CYS A 76 -8.09 16.42 -12.76
CA CYS A 76 -8.22 15.33 -13.73
C CYS A 76 -7.88 13.99 -13.06
N GLU A 77 -8.22 12.87 -13.69
CA GLU A 77 -8.03 11.54 -13.10
C GLU A 77 -6.59 11.21 -12.73
N GLU A 78 -5.63 11.65 -13.56
CA GLU A 78 -4.20 11.45 -13.29
C GLU A 78 -3.74 12.26 -12.07
N CYS A 79 -4.05 13.56 -12.06
CA CYS A 79 -3.71 14.45 -10.96
C CYS A 79 -4.44 14.09 -9.66
N ALA A 80 -5.68 13.59 -9.74
CA ALA A 80 -6.43 13.13 -8.58
C ALA A 80 -5.71 11.96 -7.87
N LYS A 81 -5.17 11.00 -8.63
CA LYS A 81 -4.39 9.88 -8.07
C LYS A 81 -3.11 10.36 -7.40
N VAL A 82 -2.41 11.33 -8.00
CA VAL A 82 -1.20 11.93 -7.42
C VAL A 82 -1.54 12.65 -6.12
N HIS A 83 -2.56 13.50 -6.13
CA HIS A 83 -2.99 14.24 -4.94
C HIS A 83 -3.46 13.32 -3.82
N LEU A 84 -4.26 12.29 -4.13
CA LEU A 84 -4.71 11.32 -3.13
C LEU A 84 -3.52 10.60 -2.48
N LYS A 85 -2.52 10.20 -3.27
CA LYS A 85 -1.29 9.57 -2.77
C LYS A 85 -0.49 10.51 -1.87
N GLU A 86 -0.44 11.80 -2.19
CA GLU A 86 0.22 12.80 -1.36
C GLU A 86 -0.47 12.96 0.00
N VAL A 87 -1.80 13.07 0.01
CA VAL A 87 -2.62 13.15 1.22
C VAL A 87 -2.45 11.89 2.08
N ASP A 88 -2.52 10.70 1.47
CA ASP A 88 -2.33 9.42 2.17
C ASP A 88 -0.92 9.31 2.77
N ASN A 89 0.12 9.70 2.02
CA ASN A 89 1.49 9.73 2.51
C ASN A 89 1.66 10.68 3.71
N ALA A 90 1.06 11.87 3.66
CA ALA A 90 1.09 12.84 4.75
C ALA A 90 0.41 12.29 6.02
N GLN A 91 -0.80 11.73 5.88
CA GLN A 91 -1.53 11.09 6.98
C GLN A 91 -0.75 9.90 7.55
N SER A 92 -0.16 9.06 6.69
CA SER A 92 0.69 7.95 7.11
C SER A 92 1.90 8.43 7.90
N LEU A 93 2.56 9.50 7.47
CA LEU A 93 3.71 10.07 8.14
C LEU A 93 3.33 10.67 9.50
N GLU A 94 2.25 11.42 9.55
CA GLU A 94 1.71 11.99 10.79
C GLU A 94 1.34 10.89 11.79
N TRP A 95 0.57 9.89 11.34
CA TRP A 95 0.23 8.74 12.18
C TRP A 95 1.48 8.05 12.72
N LYS A 96 2.51 7.88 11.88
CA LYS A 96 3.78 7.28 12.31
C LYS A 96 4.50 8.12 13.37
N ARG A 97 4.47 9.45 13.26
CA ARG A 97 5.05 10.36 14.26
C ARG A 97 4.37 10.22 15.62
N TYR A 98 3.04 10.13 15.65
CA TYR A 98 2.27 9.97 16.89
C TYR A 98 2.24 8.52 17.43
N ASN A 99 2.59 7.51 16.62
CA ASN A 99 2.50 6.09 17.00
C ASN A 99 3.84 5.33 16.86
N PRO A 100 4.97 5.81 17.40
CA PRO A 100 6.29 5.19 17.20
C PRO A 100 6.36 3.77 17.76
N GLU A 101 5.72 3.49 18.89
CA GLU A 101 5.76 2.15 19.51
C GLU A 101 5.00 1.10 18.69
N LYS A 102 3.85 1.46 18.11
CA LYS A 102 3.12 0.58 17.18
C LYS A 102 3.94 0.23 15.94
N ILE A 103 4.76 1.16 15.45
CA ILE A 103 5.68 0.88 14.33
C ILE A 103 6.75 -0.12 14.75
N LYS A 104 7.38 0.09 15.91
CA LYS A 104 8.40 -0.85 16.43
C LYS A 104 7.80 -2.23 16.62
N GLU A 105 6.62 -2.32 17.20
CA GLU A 105 5.89 -3.58 17.36
C GLU A 105 5.57 -4.23 16.02
N SER A 106 5.02 -3.48 15.06
CA SER A 106 4.74 -3.97 13.71
C SER A 106 6.00 -4.53 13.04
N LYS A 107 7.14 -3.83 13.16
CA LYS A 107 8.45 -4.32 12.65
C LYS A 107 8.90 -5.59 13.37
N ARG A 108 8.72 -5.68 14.70
CA ARG A 108 9.01 -6.91 15.47
C ARG A 108 8.14 -8.08 15.00
N VAL A 109 6.84 -7.86 14.79
CA VAL A 109 5.91 -8.88 14.29
C VAL A 109 6.30 -9.35 12.88
N LEU A 110 6.59 -8.42 11.97
CA LEU A 110 7.10 -8.74 10.63
C LEU A 110 8.39 -9.57 10.71
N SER A 111 9.31 -9.20 11.61
CA SER A 111 10.55 -9.95 11.79
C SER A 111 10.28 -11.37 12.32
N LYS A 112 9.41 -11.54 13.31
CA LYS A 112 9.01 -12.86 13.83
C LYS A 112 8.35 -13.70 12.75
N ASN A 113 7.44 -13.12 11.96
CA ASN A 113 6.74 -13.81 10.89
C ASN A 113 7.67 -14.34 9.80
N ARG A 114 8.78 -13.64 9.49
CA ARG A 114 9.81 -14.13 8.54
C ARG A 114 10.46 -15.45 8.98
N HIS A 115 10.49 -15.74 10.27
CA HIS A 115 11.12 -16.95 10.83
C HIS A 115 10.12 -18.01 11.31
N ARG A 116 8.82 -17.75 11.20
CA ARG A 116 7.76 -18.64 11.68
C ARG A 116 7.72 -19.97 10.93
N GLU A 117 7.96 -19.95 9.62
CA GLU A 117 8.03 -21.16 8.81
C GLU A 117 9.33 -21.93 9.09
N GLU A 118 9.26 -23.26 9.19
CA GLU A 118 10.44 -24.12 9.31
C GLU A 118 11.38 -23.97 8.11
N GLY A 119 12.69 -24.15 8.33
CA GLY A 119 13.67 -24.04 7.26
C GLY A 119 13.62 -25.25 6.34
N LYS A 120 13.47 -25.03 5.04
CA LYS A 120 13.62 -26.09 4.04
C LYS A 120 15.10 -26.44 3.88
N ARG A 121 15.42 -27.73 3.87
CA ARG A 121 16.77 -28.24 3.59
C ARG A 121 16.85 -28.71 2.15
N SER A 122 17.88 -28.28 1.42
CA SER A 122 18.09 -28.70 0.02
C SER A 122 18.75 -30.07 -0.10
N GLY A 123 19.41 -30.53 0.98
CA GLY A 123 20.32 -31.69 0.94
C GLY A 123 21.63 -31.45 0.16
N CYS A 124 21.83 -30.27 -0.43
CA CYS A 124 22.99 -29.96 -1.26
C CYS A 124 23.83 -28.83 -0.65
N VAL A 125 25.13 -29.06 -0.49
CA VAL A 125 26.06 -28.10 0.11
C VAL A 125 26.13 -26.82 -0.74
N GLY A 126 25.92 -25.67 -0.09
CA GLY A 126 25.91 -24.37 -0.76
C GLY A 126 24.56 -23.99 -1.40
N VAL A 127 23.50 -24.80 -1.28
CA VAL A 127 22.13 -24.41 -1.65
C VAL A 127 21.30 -24.23 -0.38
N ASN A 128 20.93 -22.99 -0.06
CA ASN A 128 20.16 -22.67 1.15
C ASN A 128 18.81 -22.02 0.81
N TRP A 129 17.84 -22.15 1.70
CA TRP A 129 16.53 -21.49 1.59
C TRP A 129 16.54 -20.15 2.32
N ASP A 130 16.29 -19.06 1.60
CA ASP A 130 16.02 -17.74 2.17
C ASP A 130 14.54 -17.64 2.52
N LYS A 131 14.23 -17.69 3.82
CA LYS A 131 12.86 -17.59 4.35
C LYS A 131 12.21 -16.23 4.11
N GLY A 132 12.99 -15.16 4.16
CA GLY A 132 12.49 -13.80 4.02
C GLY A 132 12.01 -13.51 2.60
N LYS A 133 12.73 -14.03 1.61
CA LYS A 133 12.39 -13.88 0.18
C LYS A 133 11.65 -15.08 -0.41
N ARG A 134 11.56 -16.20 0.33
CA ARG A 134 10.99 -17.48 -0.10
C ARG A 134 11.62 -17.99 -1.41
N VAL A 135 12.95 -18.02 -1.45
CA VAL A 135 13.74 -18.47 -2.61
C VAL A 135 14.92 -19.34 -2.16
N TRP A 136 15.30 -20.30 -3.00
CA TRP A 136 16.55 -21.03 -2.89
C TRP A 136 17.69 -20.19 -3.45
N ILE A 137 18.80 -20.14 -2.72
CA ILE A 137 20.02 -19.43 -3.10
C ILE A 137 21.15 -20.45 -3.25
N ALA A 138 21.68 -20.56 -4.47
CA ALA A 138 22.87 -21.35 -4.76
C ALA A 138 24.12 -20.47 -4.64
N LYS A 139 25.10 -20.94 -3.85
CA LYS A 139 26.35 -20.24 -3.55
C LYS A 139 27.54 -21.18 -3.75
N ILE A 140 28.67 -20.61 -4.16
CA ILE A 140 29.94 -21.32 -4.29
C ILE A 140 31.10 -20.44 -3.83
N GLY A 141 32.09 -21.04 -3.17
CA GLY A 141 33.34 -20.37 -2.81
C GLY A 141 34.38 -20.54 -3.93
N TYR A 142 35.07 -19.46 -4.29
CA TYR A 142 36.20 -19.46 -5.21
C TYR A 142 37.16 -18.33 -4.87
N ALA A 143 38.47 -18.59 -4.87
CA ALA A 143 39.52 -17.60 -4.59
C ALA A 143 39.26 -16.77 -3.31
N GLY A 144 38.83 -17.43 -2.24
CA GLY A 144 38.52 -16.76 -0.96
C GLY A 144 37.23 -15.92 -0.94
N LYS A 145 36.49 -15.84 -2.05
CA LYS A 145 35.23 -15.10 -2.17
C LYS A 145 34.04 -16.05 -2.33
N GLN A 146 32.89 -15.68 -1.79
CA GLN A 146 31.65 -16.44 -1.96
C GLN A 146 30.77 -15.79 -3.03
N TYR A 147 30.54 -16.52 -4.11
CA TYR A 147 29.70 -16.10 -5.22
C TYR A 147 28.27 -16.62 -5.03
N THR A 148 27.29 -15.73 -5.18
CA THR A 148 25.88 -16.14 -5.31
C THR A 148 25.60 -16.36 -6.78
N ILE A 149 25.34 -17.61 -7.15
CA ILE A 149 25.17 -18.00 -8.54
C ILE A 149 23.74 -17.72 -9.01
N MET A 150 22.75 -18.11 -8.19
CA MET A 150 21.35 -18.05 -8.59
C MET A 150 20.43 -17.90 -7.39
N ARG A 151 19.32 -17.19 -7.59
CA ARG A 151 18.16 -17.15 -6.70
C ARG A 151 16.95 -17.69 -7.46
N THR A 152 16.28 -18.71 -6.96
CA THR A 152 15.13 -19.32 -7.66
C THR A 152 14.13 -19.91 -6.68
N LYS A 153 12.86 -19.98 -7.07
CA LYS A 153 11.84 -20.69 -6.28
C LYS A 153 11.95 -22.22 -6.41
N LYS A 154 12.56 -22.72 -7.49
CA LYS A 154 12.68 -24.16 -7.78
C LYS A 154 13.99 -24.73 -7.24
N ILE A 155 13.88 -25.69 -6.32
CA ILE A 155 15.03 -26.33 -5.67
C ILE A 155 15.97 -27.03 -6.66
N GLU A 156 15.41 -27.79 -7.61
CA GLU A 156 16.17 -28.59 -8.58
C GLU A 156 17.10 -27.74 -9.41
N LEU A 157 16.62 -26.56 -9.83
CA LEU A 157 17.42 -25.62 -10.62
C LEU A 157 18.61 -25.08 -9.82
N ALA A 158 18.38 -24.72 -8.54
CA ALA A 158 19.46 -24.28 -7.65
C ALA A 158 20.52 -25.37 -7.44
N ILE A 159 20.10 -26.63 -7.29
CA ILE A 159 21.00 -27.79 -7.15
C ILE A 159 21.77 -28.04 -8.44
N LYS A 160 21.10 -28.02 -9.60
CA LYS A 160 21.72 -28.24 -10.91
C LYS A 160 22.85 -27.22 -11.15
N VAL A 161 22.53 -25.94 -10.98
CA VAL A 161 23.47 -24.83 -11.18
C VAL A 161 24.63 -24.90 -10.19
N ARG A 162 24.37 -25.30 -8.94
CA ARG A 162 25.42 -25.54 -7.95
C ARG A 162 26.38 -26.64 -8.39
N LYS A 163 25.88 -27.76 -8.92
CA LYS A 163 26.71 -28.87 -9.42
C LYS A 163 27.50 -28.50 -10.67
N GLU A 164 26.92 -27.71 -11.59
CA GLU A 164 27.63 -27.17 -12.74
C GLU A 164 28.81 -26.30 -12.32
N ALA A 165 28.62 -25.46 -11.31
CA ALA A 165 29.67 -24.63 -10.74
C ALA A 165 30.84 -25.46 -10.15
N GLU A 166 30.54 -26.59 -9.50
CA GLU A 166 31.58 -27.51 -8.99
C GLU A 166 32.37 -28.17 -10.10
N LYS A 167 31.71 -28.55 -11.21
CA LYS A 167 32.39 -29.08 -12.38
C LYS A 167 33.33 -28.03 -13.00
N ALA A 168 32.86 -26.79 -13.11
CA ALA A 168 33.69 -25.70 -13.61
C ALA A 168 34.91 -25.42 -12.71
N LEU A 169 34.77 -25.53 -11.39
CA LEU A 169 35.92 -25.46 -10.47
C LEU A 169 36.93 -26.57 -10.71
N LYS A 170 36.45 -27.82 -10.85
CA LYS A 170 37.34 -28.98 -11.08
C LYS A 170 38.08 -28.89 -12.42
N ASN A 171 37.43 -28.34 -13.43
CA ASN A 171 38.01 -28.17 -14.77
C ASN A 171 38.91 -26.92 -14.90
N GLY A 172 38.92 -26.03 -13.89
CA GLY A 172 39.68 -24.78 -13.92
C GLY A 172 39.01 -23.63 -14.70
N ASP A 173 37.83 -23.85 -15.30
CA ASP A 173 37.12 -22.87 -16.12
C ASP A 173 36.08 -22.03 -15.35
N PHE A 174 36.18 -21.97 -14.03
CA PHE A 174 35.17 -21.31 -13.19
C PHE A 174 34.98 -19.82 -13.50
N GLU A 175 36.06 -19.08 -13.79
CA GLU A 175 35.99 -17.65 -14.11
C GLU A 175 35.20 -17.38 -15.39
N LYS A 176 35.43 -18.18 -16.45
CA LYS A 176 34.66 -18.09 -17.70
C LYS A 176 33.20 -18.45 -17.45
N TRP A 177 32.99 -19.55 -16.72
CA TRP A 177 31.66 -20.07 -16.41
C TRP A 177 30.79 -19.07 -15.63
N ILE A 178 31.38 -18.30 -14.70
CA ILE A 178 30.65 -17.30 -13.93
C ILE A 178 30.43 -16.00 -14.70
N GLU A 179 31.37 -15.59 -15.56
CA GLU A 179 31.22 -14.40 -16.42
C GLU A 179 30.05 -14.58 -17.40
N GLU A 180 29.94 -15.74 -18.04
CA GLU A 180 28.82 -16.10 -18.93
C GLU A 180 27.45 -16.01 -18.22
N ARG A 181 27.44 -16.24 -16.90
CA ARG A 181 26.22 -16.29 -16.08
C ARG A 181 25.95 -15.00 -15.29
N LYS A 182 26.82 -13.99 -15.36
CA LYS A 182 26.57 -12.67 -14.73
C LYS A 182 25.26 -12.04 -15.19
N ASN A 183 24.88 -12.27 -16.45
CA ASN A 183 23.63 -11.76 -17.03
C ASN A 183 22.36 -12.40 -16.46
N TRP A 184 22.46 -13.53 -15.74
CA TRP A 184 21.33 -14.20 -15.09
C TRP A 184 21.07 -13.71 -13.66
N ILE A 185 22.02 -12.98 -13.06
CA ILE A 185 21.99 -12.60 -11.64
C ILE A 185 21.17 -11.32 -11.39
N ASN A 186 20.93 -10.53 -12.45
CA ASN A 186 20.25 -9.22 -12.38
C ASN A 186 18.78 -9.23 -12.85
N ASN A 187 18.18 -10.38 -13.16
CA ASN A 187 16.77 -10.54 -13.52
C ASN A 187 16.00 -11.33 -12.46
#